data_AF-A0AA37MJ38-F1
#
_entry.id   AF-A0AA37MJ38-F1
#
_cell.length_a   1.000
_cell.length_b   1.000
_cell.length_c   1.000
_cell.angle_alpha   90.00
_cell.angle_beta   90.00
_cell.angle_gamma   90.00
#
_symmetry.space_group_name_H-M   'P 1'
#
loop_
_entity.id
_entity.type
_entity.pdbx_description
1 polymer ?
#
loop_
_entity_poly.entity_id
_entity_poly.type
_entity_poly.pdbx_seq_one_letter_code
_entity_poly.pdbx_strand_id
1 'polypeptide(L)'
;MLNNFIDRIKLPFRKDKELCSSLYDILGFYPHDIKLYKQALMHKSIMHRNSKGKPVNNERLEFLGDAILDAIVGDIVYQHFPGKREGFLTNTRSKLVQRDTLNKLAQEMGITQLILSNGHSSSHNSYVGGNAFEALVGAVYLDRGYNACMNFMQNRILAKMINIDKVAYKEVNFKSKLIEWSQKNRVKLSFEMTGQDKDKNGSPIFSYKVVIENIDGAEGKGYSKKESQQIASKGTLDKLRKEPQYIDAVFTAKANRTKMEEEPVENVPSTDIKDDFIITKESEEPVIEEKHINVFREKVYDDIPNRKRRVPMYTLGEEQVQNSVSDDNDEFSLNDISVNPKEKTKEEIITEAENAAFGN
;
A
#
# COMPACT_ATOMS: atom_id res chain seq x y z
N MET A 1 -7.67 -25.53 -14.66
CA MET A 1 -8.60 -24.97 -15.68
C MET A 1 -10.02 -25.55 -15.61
N LEU A 2 -10.18 -26.86 -15.39
CA LEU A 2 -11.46 -27.60 -15.40
C LEU A 2 -12.69 -26.87 -14.79
N ASN A 3 -12.58 -26.28 -13.60
CA ASN A 3 -13.71 -25.63 -12.92
C ASN A 3 -14.37 -24.52 -13.78
N ASN A 4 -13.59 -23.71 -14.50
CA ASN A 4 -14.13 -22.67 -15.39
C ASN A 4 -14.99 -23.24 -16.52
N PHE A 5 -14.70 -24.47 -16.97
CA PHE A 5 -15.48 -25.16 -17.99
C PHE A 5 -16.81 -25.67 -17.41
N ILE A 6 -16.77 -26.22 -16.19
CA ILE A 6 -17.96 -26.66 -15.44
C ILE A 6 -18.89 -25.48 -15.13
N ASP A 7 -18.36 -24.33 -14.71
CA ASP A 7 -19.17 -23.13 -14.47
C ASP A 7 -19.81 -22.59 -15.76
N ARG A 8 -19.05 -22.57 -16.87
CA ARG A 8 -19.55 -22.16 -18.19
C ARG A 8 -20.67 -23.07 -18.68
N ILE A 9 -20.58 -24.38 -18.46
CA ILE A 9 -21.62 -25.37 -18.79
C ILE A 9 -22.85 -25.21 -17.88
N LYS A 10 -22.67 -24.86 -16.61
CA LYS A 10 -23.78 -24.62 -15.66
C LYS A 10 -24.49 -23.28 -15.89
N LEU A 11 -23.88 -22.32 -16.59
CA LEU A 11 -24.39 -20.97 -16.82
C LEU A 11 -25.85 -20.90 -17.35
N PRO A 12 -26.31 -21.72 -18.32
CA PRO A 12 -27.67 -21.66 -18.83
C PRO A 12 -28.75 -22.01 -17.80
N PHE A 13 -28.38 -22.75 -16.75
CA PHE A 13 -29.27 -23.29 -15.73
C PHE A 13 -29.26 -22.48 -14.42
N ARG A 14 -28.41 -21.44 -14.31
CA ARG A 14 -28.39 -20.53 -13.15
C ARG A 14 -29.50 -19.48 -13.29
N LYS A 15 -30.31 -19.30 -12.24
CA LYS A 15 -31.33 -18.23 -12.15
C LYS A 15 -30.74 -16.82 -12.33
N ASP A 16 -29.46 -16.65 -12.00
CA ASP A 16 -28.73 -15.38 -12.03
C ASP A 16 -27.86 -15.20 -13.28
N LYS A 17 -28.28 -15.79 -14.42
CA LYS A 17 -27.49 -15.87 -15.67
C LYS A 17 -26.95 -14.52 -16.15
N GLU A 18 -27.76 -13.47 -16.13
CA GLU A 18 -27.39 -12.12 -16.59
C GLU A 18 -26.26 -11.53 -15.74
N LEU A 19 -26.43 -11.52 -14.41
CA LEU A 19 -25.40 -11.09 -13.47
C LEU A 19 -24.12 -11.92 -13.59
N CYS A 20 -24.24 -13.24 -13.81
CA CYS A 20 -23.07 -14.10 -14.06
C CYS A 20 -22.34 -13.75 -15.37
N SER A 21 -23.03 -13.21 -16.39
CA SER A 21 -22.41 -12.70 -17.62
C SER A 21 -21.69 -11.39 -17.36
N SER A 22 -22.36 -10.38 -16.78
CA SER A 22 -21.73 -9.08 -16.48
C SER A 22 -20.52 -9.22 -15.57
N LEU A 23 -20.57 -10.13 -14.59
CA LEU A 23 -19.42 -10.45 -13.74
C LEU A 23 -18.29 -11.16 -14.52
N TYR A 24 -18.58 -11.96 -15.54
CA TYR A 24 -17.55 -12.52 -16.42
C TYR A 24 -16.89 -11.43 -17.29
N ASP A 25 -17.67 -10.46 -17.77
CA ASP A 25 -17.18 -9.34 -18.57
C ASP A 25 -16.35 -8.34 -17.74
N ILE A 26 -16.56 -8.29 -16.43
CA ILE A 26 -15.69 -7.60 -15.45
C ILE A 26 -14.44 -8.46 -15.13
N LEU A 27 -14.65 -9.64 -14.54
CA LEU A 27 -13.61 -10.45 -13.87
C LEU A 27 -12.76 -11.31 -14.81
N GLY A 28 -13.34 -11.75 -15.94
CA GLY A 28 -12.73 -12.71 -16.86
C GLY A 28 -12.95 -14.18 -16.50
N PHE A 29 -13.77 -14.47 -15.49
CA PHE A 29 -14.18 -15.81 -15.09
C PHE A 29 -15.57 -15.78 -14.43
N TYR A 30 -16.21 -16.93 -14.33
CA TYR A 30 -17.53 -17.05 -13.69
C TYR A 30 -17.37 -17.26 -12.17
N PRO A 31 -18.21 -16.63 -11.33
CA PRO A 31 -18.34 -16.96 -9.90
C PRO A 31 -18.63 -18.45 -9.63
N HIS A 32 -18.01 -19.05 -8.60
CA HIS A 32 -18.53 -20.31 -8.05
C HIS A 32 -19.78 -20.04 -7.20
N ASP A 33 -19.68 -19.27 -6.11
CA ASP A 33 -20.83 -18.79 -5.32
C ASP A 33 -21.19 -17.33 -5.67
N ILE A 34 -22.22 -17.18 -6.50
CA ILE A 34 -22.82 -15.90 -6.91
C ILE A 34 -23.30 -15.03 -5.73
N LYS A 35 -23.55 -15.61 -4.53
CA LYS A 35 -24.01 -14.85 -3.36
C LYS A 35 -22.98 -13.85 -2.85
N LEU A 36 -21.69 -14.20 -2.91
CA LEU A 36 -20.59 -13.32 -2.48
C LEU A 36 -20.57 -12.04 -3.33
N TYR A 37 -20.66 -12.19 -4.65
CA TYR A 37 -20.69 -11.10 -5.61
C TYR A 37 -21.98 -10.28 -5.54
N LYS A 38 -23.12 -10.92 -5.30
CA LYS A 38 -24.38 -10.22 -4.98
C LYS A 38 -24.23 -9.35 -3.73
N GLN A 39 -23.61 -9.86 -2.66
CA GLN A 39 -23.39 -9.06 -1.44
C GLN A 39 -22.39 -7.92 -1.68
N ALA A 40 -21.33 -8.13 -2.48
CA ALA A 40 -20.39 -7.07 -2.84
C ALA A 40 -21.04 -5.88 -3.56
N LEU A 41 -22.10 -6.14 -4.34
CA LEU A 41 -22.89 -5.15 -5.07
C LEU A 41 -24.07 -4.57 -4.26
N MET A 42 -24.29 -4.98 -3.00
CA MET A 42 -25.31 -4.40 -2.12
C MET A 42 -24.73 -3.22 -1.32
N HIS A 43 -24.94 -2.00 -1.82
CA HIS A 43 -24.58 -0.80 -1.06
C HIS A 43 -25.46 -0.66 0.19
N LYS A 44 -24.86 -0.21 1.29
CA LYS A 44 -25.51 -0.08 2.62
C LYS A 44 -26.74 0.83 2.71
N SER A 45 -27.08 1.59 1.67
CA SER A 45 -28.36 2.31 1.60
C SER A 45 -29.55 1.38 1.34
N ILE A 46 -29.34 0.14 0.90
CA ILE A 46 -30.39 -0.88 0.93
C ILE A 46 -30.54 -1.41 2.35
N MET A 47 -31.72 -1.24 2.92
CA MET A 47 -32.09 -1.78 4.24
C MET A 47 -32.39 -3.29 4.20
N HIS A 48 -31.58 -4.07 3.46
CA HIS A 48 -31.75 -5.51 3.35
C HIS A 48 -31.29 -6.21 4.63
N ARG A 49 -32.05 -7.23 5.07
CA ARG A 49 -31.77 -8.02 6.28
C ARG A 49 -31.89 -9.50 5.96
N ASN A 50 -31.04 -10.31 6.57
CA ASN A 50 -31.13 -11.77 6.49
C ASN A 50 -32.22 -12.33 7.42
N SER A 51 -32.44 -13.65 7.35
CA SER A 51 -33.40 -14.38 8.20
C SER A 51 -33.14 -14.30 9.71
N LYS A 52 -31.99 -13.77 10.14
CA LYS A 52 -31.65 -13.48 11.55
C LYS A 52 -31.75 -11.99 11.88
N GLY A 53 -32.44 -11.21 11.03
CA GLY A 53 -32.70 -9.77 11.21
C GLY A 53 -31.47 -8.86 11.09
N LYS A 54 -30.28 -9.40 10.83
CA LYS A 54 -29.04 -8.61 10.70
C LYS A 54 -28.97 -7.95 9.32
N PRO A 55 -28.46 -6.70 9.21
CA PRO A 55 -28.26 -6.06 7.92
C PRO A 55 -27.29 -6.85 7.04
N VAL A 56 -27.50 -6.80 5.72
CA VAL A 56 -26.64 -7.42 4.71
C VAL A 56 -26.21 -6.34 3.73
N ASN A 57 -24.92 -6.04 3.72
CA ASN A 57 -24.30 -5.03 2.87
C ASN A 57 -22.87 -5.44 2.48
N ASN A 58 -22.23 -4.63 1.65
CA ASN A 58 -20.88 -4.83 1.14
C ASN A 58 -19.75 -4.49 2.14
N GLU A 59 -19.99 -3.73 3.22
CA GLU A 59 -18.94 -3.18 4.10
C GLU A 59 -17.95 -4.22 4.68
N ARG A 60 -18.40 -5.46 4.94
CA ARG A 60 -17.51 -6.54 5.41
C ARG A 60 -16.65 -7.15 4.30
N LEU A 61 -17.09 -7.08 3.05
CA LEU A 61 -16.32 -7.51 1.88
C LEU A 61 -15.39 -6.39 1.42
N GLU A 62 -15.81 -5.13 1.53
CA GLU A 62 -15.00 -3.91 1.35
C GLU A 62 -13.75 -3.97 2.25
N PHE A 63 -13.93 -4.13 3.56
CA PHE A 63 -12.82 -4.24 4.53
C PHE A 63 -11.81 -5.37 4.22
N LEU A 64 -12.30 -6.55 3.82
CA LEU A 64 -11.44 -7.68 3.45
C LEU A 64 -10.76 -7.42 2.08
N GLY A 65 -11.49 -6.83 1.14
CA GLY A 65 -11.03 -6.55 -0.20
C GLY A 65 -9.95 -5.49 -0.26
N ASP A 66 -10.05 -4.42 0.55
CA ASP A 66 -9.02 -3.39 0.74
C ASP A 66 -7.69 -4.02 1.17
N ALA A 67 -7.68 -4.81 2.24
CA ALA A 67 -6.48 -5.48 2.74
C ALA A 67 -5.84 -6.45 1.72
N ILE A 68 -6.67 -7.19 0.97
CA ILE A 68 -6.19 -8.10 -0.10
C ILE A 68 -5.69 -7.31 -1.32
N LEU A 69 -6.34 -6.20 -1.67
CA LEU A 69 -5.94 -5.32 -2.76
C LEU A 69 -4.60 -4.63 -2.46
N ASP A 70 -4.41 -4.11 -1.24
CA ASP A 70 -3.15 -3.48 -0.83
C ASP A 70 -2.00 -4.50 -0.80
N ALA A 71 -2.26 -5.76 -0.40
CA ALA A 71 -1.27 -6.84 -0.49
C ALA A 71 -0.87 -7.19 -1.94
N ILE A 72 -1.85 -7.32 -2.85
CA ILE A 72 -1.63 -7.65 -4.27
C ILE A 72 -0.91 -6.52 -5.01
N VAL A 73 -1.37 -5.28 -4.84
CA VAL A 73 -0.74 -4.11 -5.46
C VAL A 73 0.64 -3.88 -4.84
N GLY A 74 0.85 -4.19 -3.56
CA GLY A 74 2.16 -4.17 -2.92
C GLY A 74 3.19 -5.09 -3.59
N ASP A 75 2.84 -6.36 -3.82
CA ASP A 75 3.71 -7.31 -4.54
C ASP A 75 3.97 -6.85 -5.98
N ILE A 76 2.93 -6.51 -6.76
CA ILE A 76 3.11 -6.07 -8.15
C ILE A 76 3.99 -4.83 -8.26
N VAL A 77 3.83 -3.84 -7.37
CA VAL A 77 4.68 -2.63 -7.33
C VAL A 77 6.11 -2.97 -6.91
N TYR A 78 6.32 -3.92 -6.00
CA TYR A 78 7.64 -4.41 -5.61
C TYR A 78 8.37 -5.10 -6.78
N GLN A 79 7.71 -6.02 -7.48
CA GLN A 79 8.30 -6.73 -8.63
C GLN A 79 8.57 -5.81 -9.84
N HIS A 80 7.68 -4.84 -10.11
CA HIS A 80 7.81 -3.93 -11.26
C HIS A 80 8.93 -2.88 -11.07
N PHE A 81 9.32 -2.57 -9.83
CA PHE A 81 10.27 -1.50 -9.52
C PHE A 81 11.52 -1.95 -8.73
N PRO A 82 12.31 -2.91 -9.22
CA PRO A 82 13.51 -3.39 -8.55
C PRO A 82 14.51 -2.23 -8.34
N GLY A 83 14.93 -2.04 -7.08
CA GLY A 83 15.87 -0.99 -6.69
C GLY A 83 15.26 0.39 -6.38
N LYS A 84 13.93 0.54 -6.36
CA LYS A 84 13.31 1.74 -5.75
C LYS A 84 13.23 1.59 -4.22
N ARG A 85 13.33 2.72 -3.51
CA ARG A 85 13.20 2.77 -2.05
C ARG A 85 11.74 2.60 -1.62
N GLU A 86 11.54 2.04 -0.42
CA GLU A 86 10.22 1.81 0.21
C GLU A 86 9.22 2.95 -0.04
N GLY A 87 9.55 4.20 0.33
CA GLY A 87 8.62 5.33 0.19
C GLY A 87 8.14 5.61 -1.24
N PHE A 88 8.89 5.21 -2.28
CA PHE A 88 8.41 5.27 -3.67
C PHE A 88 7.42 4.14 -3.97
N LEU A 89 7.68 2.93 -3.46
CA LEU A 89 6.80 1.77 -3.60
C LEU A 89 5.47 2.02 -2.86
N THR A 90 5.53 2.42 -1.60
CA THR A 90 4.37 2.80 -0.77
C THR A 90 3.58 3.93 -1.42
N ASN A 91 4.24 5.01 -1.89
CA ASN A 91 3.54 6.09 -2.60
C ASN A 91 2.87 5.62 -3.90
N THR A 92 3.49 4.69 -4.63
CA THR A 92 2.93 4.12 -5.87
C THR A 92 1.74 3.21 -5.58
N ARG A 93 1.84 2.33 -4.57
CA ARG A 93 0.73 1.51 -4.09
C ARG A 93 -0.46 2.37 -3.70
N SER A 94 -0.26 3.38 -2.84
CA SER A 94 -1.34 4.29 -2.42
C SER A 94 -2.01 5.02 -3.60
N LYS A 95 -1.30 5.35 -4.68
CA LYS A 95 -1.90 5.96 -5.89
C LYS A 95 -2.72 4.99 -6.73
N LEU A 96 -2.39 3.70 -6.70
CA LEU A 96 -3.13 2.66 -7.40
C LEU A 96 -4.42 2.29 -6.64
N VAL A 97 -4.35 2.19 -5.31
CA VAL A 97 -5.51 1.87 -4.45
C VAL A 97 -6.31 3.10 -3.97
N GLN A 98 -5.90 4.33 -4.29
CA GLN A 98 -6.68 5.52 -3.90
C GLN A 98 -8.11 5.48 -4.47
N ARG A 99 -9.07 5.98 -3.69
CA ARG A 99 -10.50 6.03 -4.05
C ARG A 99 -10.76 6.65 -5.43
N ASP A 100 -10.00 7.68 -5.82
CA ASP A 100 -10.13 8.35 -7.12
C ASP A 100 -9.70 7.49 -8.32
N THR A 101 -8.85 6.48 -8.09
CA THR A 101 -8.45 5.48 -9.09
C THR A 101 -9.49 4.36 -9.11
N LEU A 102 -9.85 3.82 -7.94
CA LEU A 102 -10.80 2.69 -7.85
C LEU A 102 -12.22 3.05 -8.30
N ASN A 103 -12.70 4.27 -8.05
CA ASN A 103 -14.00 4.72 -8.58
C ASN A 103 -13.99 4.85 -10.11
N LYS A 104 -12.86 5.23 -10.72
CA LYS A 104 -12.74 5.31 -12.19
C LYS A 104 -12.68 3.92 -12.81
N LEU A 105 -11.91 2.99 -12.22
CA LEU A 105 -11.96 1.58 -12.60
C LEU A 105 -13.39 1.03 -12.50
N ALA A 106 -14.10 1.27 -11.39
CA ALA A 106 -15.46 0.80 -11.21
C ALA A 106 -16.44 1.34 -12.29
N GLN A 107 -16.28 2.61 -12.68
CA GLN A 107 -17.07 3.22 -13.75
C GLN A 107 -16.71 2.66 -15.14
N GLU A 108 -15.41 2.56 -15.46
CA GLU A 108 -14.90 2.07 -16.74
C GLU A 108 -15.16 0.56 -16.95
N MET A 109 -15.16 -0.24 -15.87
CA MET A 109 -15.52 -1.66 -15.91
C MET A 109 -17.03 -1.93 -15.92
N GLY A 110 -17.88 -0.91 -15.76
CA GLY A 110 -19.33 -1.08 -15.66
C GLY A 110 -19.83 -1.63 -14.32
N ILE A 111 -18.98 -1.66 -13.28
CA ILE A 111 -19.34 -2.14 -11.93
C ILE A 111 -20.44 -1.25 -11.33
N THR A 112 -20.33 0.07 -11.49
CA THR A 112 -21.27 1.06 -10.92
C THR A 112 -22.72 0.81 -11.32
N GLN A 113 -22.95 0.30 -12.53
CA GLN A 113 -24.26 -0.03 -13.10
C GLN A 113 -24.88 -1.29 -12.49
N LEU A 114 -24.08 -2.15 -11.85
CA LEU A 114 -24.54 -3.36 -11.16
C LEU A 114 -24.80 -3.13 -9.66
N ILE A 115 -24.47 -1.95 -9.12
CA ILE A 115 -24.61 -1.65 -7.69
C ILE A 115 -26.08 -1.40 -7.35
N LEU A 116 -26.62 -2.27 -6.50
CA LEU A 116 -27.95 -2.12 -5.95
C LEU A 116 -27.91 -1.04 -4.86
N SER A 117 -28.72 0.02 -5.02
CA SER A 117 -28.84 1.12 -4.05
C SER A 117 -30.23 1.78 -4.07
N ASN A 118 -30.67 2.34 -2.94
CA ASN A 118 -32.02 2.91 -2.76
C ASN A 118 -32.23 4.32 -3.36
N GLY A 119 -31.50 4.72 -4.40
CA GLY A 119 -31.73 5.96 -5.14
C GLY A 119 -30.54 6.94 -5.21
N HIS A 120 -30.71 7.97 -6.05
CA HIS A 120 -29.70 8.89 -6.60
C HIS A 120 -28.46 9.19 -5.72
N SER A 121 -27.41 8.39 -5.91
CA SER A 121 -26.04 8.70 -5.47
C SER A 121 -25.31 9.66 -6.43
N SER A 122 -26.03 10.58 -7.08
CA SER A 122 -25.50 11.60 -8.00
C SER A 122 -24.84 12.80 -7.29
N SER A 123 -24.14 12.52 -6.18
CA SER A 123 -23.21 13.45 -5.55
C SER A 123 -21.84 13.30 -6.19
N HIS A 124 -21.10 14.40 -6.38
CA HIS A 124 -19.71 14.36 -6.85
C HIS A 124 -18.74 13.61 -5.90
N ASN A 125 -19.21 13.21 -4.70
CA ASN A 125 -18.45 12.46 -3.69
C ASN A 125 -19.01 11.03 -3.45
N SER A 126 -19.74 10.43 -4.39
CA SER A 126 -20.24 9.05 -4.23
C SER A 126 -19.16 7.99 -4.49
N TYR A 127 -18.33 7.72 -3.47
CA TYR A 127 -17.28 6.68 -3.47
C TYR A 127 -17.77 5.23 -3.68
N VAL A 128 -19.08 5.05 -3.92
CA VAL A 128 -19.82 3.80 -4.00
C VAL A 128 -19.23 2.82 -5.03
N GLY A 129 -18.64 3.32 -6.13
CA GLY A 129 -17.95 2.49 -7.11
C GLY A 129 -16.67 1.85 -6.57
N GLY A 130 -15.82 2.63 -5.89
CA GLY A 130 -14.59 2.15 -5.26
C GLY A 130 -14.86 1.12 -4.16
N ASN A 131 -15.79 1.44 -3.26
CA ASN A 131 -16.24 0.53 -2.20
C ASN A 131 -16.80 -0.80 -2.77
N ALA A 132 -17.49 -0.77 -3.91
CA ALA A 132 -17.96 -1.98 -4.58
C ALA A 132 -16.85 -2.74 -5.32
N PHE A 133 -15.84 -2.05 -5.88
CA PHE A 133 -14.64 -2.68 -6.44
C PHE A 133 -13.84 -3.42 -5.37
N GLU A 134 -13.58 -2.77 -4.23
CA GLU A 134 -12.96 -3.36 -3.04
C GLU A 134 -13.77 -4.59 -2.60
N ALA A 135 -15.08 -4.45 -2.42
CA ALA A 135 -15.95 -5.57 -2.04
C ALA A 135 -15.97 -6.73 -3.07
N LEU A 136 -15.82 -6.44 -4.37
CA LEU A 136 -15.69 -7.47 -5.40
C LEU A 136 -14.35 -8.21 -5.31
N VAL A 137 -13.24 -7.52 -4.99
CA VAL A 137 -11.95 -8.18 -4.69
C VAL A 137 -12.08 -9.08 -3.46
N GLY A 138 -12.79 -8.63 -2.42
CA GLY A 138 -13.13 -9.45 -1.25
C GLY A 138 -13.97 -10.68 -1.60
N ALA A 139 -14.93 -10.55 -2.52
CA ALA A 139 -15.73 -11.68 -3.01
C ALA A 139 -14.90 -12.67 -3.83
N VAL A 140 -14.03 -12.22 -4.74
CA VAL A 140 -13.12 -13.11 -5.50
C VAL A 140 -12.16 -13.85 -4.56
N TYR A 141 -11.65 -13.17 -3.53
CA TYR A 141 -10.75 -13.79 -2.56
C TYR A 141 -11.43 -14.95 -1.81
N LEU A 142 -12.69 -14.80 -1.40
CA LEU A 142 -13.46 -15.86 -0.74
C LEU A 142 -13.94 -16.96 -1.71
N ASP A 143 -14.19 -16.64 -2.98
CA ASP A 143 -14.68 -17.58 -4.00
C ASP A 143 -13.56 -18.43 -4.63
N ARG A 144 -12.35 -17.86 -4.75
CA ARG A 144 -11.26 -18.37 -5.60
C ARG A 144 -9.83 -18.14 -5.07
N GLY A 145 -9.66 -17.49 -3.92
CA GLY A 145 -8.38 -17.29 -3.25
C GLY A 145 -7.46 -16.22 -3.87
N TYR A 146 -6.35 -15.94 -3.18
CA TYR A 146 -5.40 -14.87 -3.52
C TYR A 146 -4.92 -14.91 -4.99
N ASN A 147 -4.58 -16.10 -5.51
CA ASN A 147 -4.07 -16.25 -6.87
C ASN A 147 -5.07 -15.83 -7.95
N ALA A 148 -6.38 -15.93 -7.68
CA ALA A 148 -7.40 -15.43 -8.61
C ALA A 148 -7.49 -13.89 -8.58
N CYS A 149 -7.38 -13.27 -7.40
CA CYS A 149 -7.32 -11.81 -7.26
C CYS A 149 -6.05 -11.24 -7.91
N MET A 150 -4.90 -11.89 -7.75
CA MET A 150 -3.63 -11.51 -8.40
C MET A 150 -3.76 -11.55 -9.93
N ASN A 151 -4.26 -12.68 -10.48
CA ASN A 151 -4.49 -12.81 -11.92
C ASN A 151 -5.52 -11.81 -12.47
N PHE A 152 -6.58 -11.50 -11.70
CA PHE A 152 -7.54 -10.44 -12.03
C PHE A 152 -6.85 -9.07 -12.11
N MET A 153 -6.10 -8.69 -11.07
CA MET A 153 -5.43 -7.38 -11.00
C MET A 153 -4.41 -7.20 -12.13
N GLN A 154 -3.55 -8.18 -12.36
CA GLN A 154 -2.56 -8.14 -13.43
C GLN A 154 -3.22 -8.08 -14.82
N ASN A 155 -4.08 -9.05 -15.17
CA ASN A 155 -4.54 -9.26 -16.55
C ASN A 155 -5.78 -8.43 -16.96
N ARG A 156 -6.56 -7.92 -16.00
CA ARG A 156 -7.75 -7.09 -16.28
C ARG A 156 -7.47 -5.61 -16.04
N ILE A 157 -6.85 -5.27 -14.90
CA ILE A 157 -6.68 -3.88 -14.46
C ILE A 157 -5.38 -3.28 -15.00
N LEU A 158 -4.23 -3.85 -14.62
CA LEU A 158 -2.93 -3.23 -14.90
C LEU A 158 -2.50 -3.43 -16.35
N ALA A 159 -2.78 -4.58 -16.96
CA ALA A 159 -2.46 -4.83 -18.37
C ALA A 159 -3.31 -4.04 -19.39
N LYS A 160 -4.42 -3.41 -18.97
CA LYS A 160 -5.40 -2.80 -19.89
C LYS A 160 -5.85 -1.38 -19.53
N MET A 161 -5.97 -1.06 -18.24
CA MET A 161 -6.60 0.18 -17.75
C MET A 161 -5.59 1.13 -17.11
N ILE A 162 -4.55 0.59 -16.46
CA ILE A 162 -3.57 1.41 -15.72
C ILE A 162 -2.12 1.12 -16.16
N ASN A 163 -1.52 2.10 -16.83
CA ASN A 163 -0.05 2.14 -16.98
C ASN A 163 0.59 2.50 -15.63
N ILE A 164 1.30 1.54 -15.02
CA ILE A 164 1.88 1.65 -13.68
C ILE A 164 2.88 2.81 -13.59
N ASP A 165 3.80 2.94 -14.55
CA ASP A 165 4.84 3.98 -14.55
C ASP A 165 4.24 5.39 -14.59
N LYS A 166 3.23 5.60 -15.43
CA LYS A 166 2.47 6.86 -15.53
C LYS A 166 1.76 7.20 -14.22
N VAL A 167 1.34 6.21 -13.42
CA VAL A 167 0.80 6.46 -12.06
C VAL A 167 1.93 6.75 -11.08
N ALA A 168 2.97 5.91 -11.03
CA ALA A 168 4.10 6.04 -10.11
C ALA A 168 4.76 7.43 -10.20
N TYR A 169 5.05 7.89 -11.42
CA TYR A 169 5.69 9.19 -11.67
C TYR A 169 4.73 10.39 -11.70
N LYS A 170 3.40 10.19 -11.66
CA LYS A 170 2.44 11.31 -11.58
C LYS A 170 2.52 11.97 -10.20
N GLU A 171 2.79 13.28 -10.20
CA GLU A 171 2.67 14.09 -9.00
C GLU A 171 1.18 14.34 -8.70
N VAL A 172 0.73 13.81 -7.56
CA VAL A 172 -0.61 14.06 -7.01
C VAL A 172 -0.56 14.77 -5.66
N ASN A 173 0.59 14.74 -4.96
CA ASN A 173 0.73 15.30 -3.62
C ASN A 173 1.49 16.65 -3.57
N PHE A 174 0.87 17.68 -4.15
CA PHE A 174 1.46 19.02 -4.22
C PHE A 174 1.60 19.69 -2.84
N LYS A 175 0.69 19.45 -1.89
CA LYS A 175 0.80 20.03 -0.54
C LYS A 175 2.00 19.48 0.23
N SER A 176 2.23 18.17 0.24
CA SER A 176 3.43 17.62 0.91
C SER A 176 4.70 18.14 0.26
N LYS A 177 4.79 18.17 -1.08
CA LYS A 177 5.96 18.74 -1.77
C LYS A 177 6.21 20.21 -1.45
N LEU A 178 5.18 21.03 -1.29
CA LEU A 178 5.34 22.42 -0.90
C LEU A 178 5.85 22.54 0.55
N ILE A 179 5.36 21.69 1.46
CA ILE A 179 5.85 21.63 2.85
C ILE A 179 7.31 21.16 2.90
N GLU A 180 7.66 20.10 2.17
CA GLU A 180 9.04 19.60 2.02
C GLU A 180 9.99 20.68 1.49
N TRP A 181 9.55 21.42 0.45
CA TRP A 181 10.29 22.55 -0.10
C TRP A 181 10.44 23.69 0.93
N SER A 182 9.38 24.02 1.67
CA SER A 182 9.39 25.06 2.71
C SER A 182 10.37 24.72 3.84
N GLN A 183 10.34 23.47 4.31
CA GLN A 183 11.23 22.95 5.34
C GLN A 183 12.69 22.95 4.86
N LYS A 184 12.96 22.43 3.65
CA LYS A 184 14.30 22.40 3.06
C LYS A 184 14.92 23.80 2.93
N ASN A 185 14.12 24.79 2.53
CA ASN A 185 14.58 26.17 2.37
C ASN A 185 14.55 27.00 3.67
N ARG A 186 14.04 26.42 4.78
CA ARG A 186 13.81 27.07 6.08
C ARG A 186 12.98 28.36 5.96
N VAL A 187 11.87 28.27 5.22
CA VAL A 187 10.90 29.37 5.08
C VAL A 187 9.59 29.05 5.82
N LYS A 188 8.95 30.09 6.40
CA LYS A 188 7.63 29.99 7.04
C LYS A 188 6.53 29.90 5.96
N LEU A 189 5.62 28.92 6.09
CA LEU A 189 4.52 28.62 5.17
C LEU A 189 3.19 28.52 5.93
N SER A 190 2.16 29.21 5.44
CA SER A 190 0.79 29.15 5.97
C SER A 190 -0.25 28.86 4.87
N PHE A 191 -1.44 28.43 5.30
CA PHE A 191 -2.59 28.14 4.45
C PHE A 191 -3.79 28.94 4.98
N GLU A 192 -4.09 30.06 4.34
CA GLU A 192 -5.15 30.98 4.73
C GLU A 192 -6.45 30.65 4.01
N MET A 193 -7.60 30.66 4.70
CA MET A 193 -8.89 30.51 4.05
C MET A 193 -9.36 31.88 3.55
N THR A 194 -9.48 32.04 2.23
CA THR A 194 -9.94 33.29 1.59
C THR A 194 -11.46 33.40 1.54
N GLY A 195 -12.18 32.28 1.59
CA GLY A 195 -13.64 32.27 1.61
C GLY A 195 -14.25 30.88 1.64
N GLN A 196 -15.55 30.82 1.91
CA GLN A 196 -16.35 29.60 1.81
C GLN A 196 -17.68 29.91 1.09
N ASP A 197 -17.80 29.39 -0.12
CA ASP A 197 -18.94 29.59 -1.02
C ASP A 197 -19.86 28.34 -1.01
N LYS A 198 -20.95 28.38 -1.78
CA LYS A 198 -21.72 27.18 -2.17
C LYS A 198 -21.91 27.15 -3.68
N ASP A 199 -21.80 25.96 -4.25
CA ASP A 199 -22.15 25.68 -5.64
C ASP A 199 -23.67 25.77 -5.87
N LYS A 200 -24.10 25.83 -7.13
CA LYS A 200 -25.51 25.84 -7.56
C LYS A 200 -26.30 24.66 -6.99
N ASN A 201 -25.63 23.53 -6.78
CA ASN A 201 -26.20 22.31 -6.20
C ASN A 201 -26.11 22.27 -4.66
N GLY A 202 -25.90 23.42 -3.99
CA GLY A 202 -25.84 23.57 -2.53
C GLY A 202 -24.57 23.01 -1.85
N SER A 203 -23.67 22.39 -2.61
CA SER A 203 -22.42 21.79 -2.12
C SER A 203 -21.42 22.88 -1.69
N PRO A 204 -20.71 22.74 -0.56
CA PRO A 204 -19.77 23.75 -0.09
C PRO A 204 -18.52 23.81 -0.96
N ILE A 205 -18.03 25.01 -1.25
CA ILE A 205 -16.74 25.27 -1.90
C ILE A 205 -15.86 26.02 -0.91
N PHE A 206 -14.64 25.56 -0.70
CA PHE A 206 -13.65 26.21 0.14
C PHE A 206 -12.59 26.86 -0.73
N SER A 207 -12.26 28.12 -0.45
CA SER A 207 -11.18 28.86 -1.11
C SER A 207 -10.02 29.00 -0.13
N TYR A 208 -8.81 28.64 -0.56
CA TYR A 208 -7.59 28.71 0.24
C TYR A 208 -6.45 29.33 -0.55
N LYS A 209 -5.70 30.22 0.10
CA LYS A 209 -4.47 30.84 -0.38
C LYS A 209 -3.26 30.24 0.34
N VAL A 210 -2.18 30.03 -0.39
CA VAL A 210 -0.85 29.76 0.17
C VAL A 210 -0.11 31.07 0.39
N VAL A 211 0.55 31.21 1.54
CA VAL A 211 1.42 32.35 1.85
C VAL A 211 2.77 31.83 2.34
N ILE A 212 3.87 32.40 1.84
CA ILE A 212 5.25 32.00 2.17
C ILE A 212 6.02 33.27 2.58
N GLU A 213 6.54 33.31 3.81
CA GLU A 213 7.20 34.49 4.39
C GLU A 213 6.39 35.79 4.22
N ASN A 214 5.08 35.69 4.47
CA ASN A 214 4.09 36.76 4.28
C ASN A 214 3.88 37.22 2.82
N ILE A 215 4.34 36.46 1.82
CA ILE A 215 4.11 36.72 0.39
C ILE A 215 3.08 35.75 -0.21
N ASP A 216 2.05 36.34 -0.83
CA ASP A 216 0.93 35.62 -1.45
C ASP A 216 1.37 34.76 -2.65
N GLY A 217 1.18 33.45 -2.52
CA GLY A 217 1.47 32.45 -3.56
C GLY A 217 0.33 32.34 -4.57
N ALA A 218 -0.33 31.18 -4.59
CA ALA A 218 -1.54 30.95 -5.39
C ALA A 218 -2.75 30.63 -4.51
N GLU A 219 -3.94 30.92 -5.04
CA GLU A 219 -5.22 30.48 -4.49
C GLU A 219 -5.67 29.17 -5.15
N GLY A 220 -6.45 28.37 -4.43
CA GLY A 220 -7.12 27.18 -4.95
C GLY A 220 -8.52 27.04 -4.34
N LYS A 221 -9.48 26.66 -5.18
CA LYS A 221 -10.87 26.38 -4.79
C LYS A 221 -11.19 24.90 -4.97
N GLY A 222 -11.99 24.32 -4.06
CA GLY A 222 -12.36 22.90 -4.10
C GLY A 222 -13.48 22.56 -3.12
N TYR A 223 -14.13 21.42 -3.29
CA TYR A 223 -15.26 20.96 -2.48
C TYR A 223 -14.86 20.47 -1.07
N SER A 224 -13.55 20.37 -0.79
CA SER A 224 -13.02 20.15 0.56
C SER A 224 -11.83 21.06 0.89
N LYS A 225 -11.62 21.32 2.19
CA LYS A 225 -10.44 22.05 2.70
C LYS A 225 -9.10 21.40 2.32
N LYS A 226 -9.08 20.09 2.06
CA LYS A 226 -7.86 19.37 1.63
C LYS A 226 -7.58 19.62 0.15
N GLU A 227 -8.62 19.57 -0.68
CA GLU A 227 -8.54 19.75 -2.13
C GLU A 227 -8.17 21.19 -2.53
N SER A 228 -8.81 22.19 -1.93
CA SER A 228 -8.49 23.60 -2.18
C SER A 228 -7.04 23.95 -1.83
N GLN A 229 -6.56 23.50 -0.67
CA GLN A 229 -5.15 23.59 -0.28
C GLN A 229 -4.22 22.85 -1.25
N GLN A 230 -4.66 21.73 -1.84
CA GLN A 230 -3.88 20.97 -2.83
C GLN A 230 -3.70 21.76 -4.13
N ILE A 231 -4.77 22.41 -4.59
CA ILE A 231 -4.78 23.22 -5.81
C ILE A 231 -3.94 24.50 -5.61
N ALA A 232 -4.08 25.16 -4.45
CA ALA A 232 -3.25 26.30 -4.05
C ALA A 232 -1.77 25.94 -3.96
N SER A 233 -1.45 24.75 -3.40
CA SER A 233 -0.08 24.24 -3.34
C SER A 233 0.51 23.98 -4.72
N LYS A 234 -0.29 23.40 -5.64
CA LYS A 234 0.13 23.18 -7.03
C LYS A 234 0.45 24.52 -7.72
N GLY A 235 -0.47 25.49 -7.64
CA GLY A 235 -0.28 26.81 -8.23
C GLY A 235 0.97 27.50 -7.70
N THR A 236 1.25 27.40 -6.40
CA THR A 236 2.44 28.01 -5.79
C THR A 236 3.73 27.28 -6.17
N LEU A 237 3.71 25.95 -6.27
CA LEU A 237 4.84 25.18 -6.82
C LEU A 237 5.10 25.48 -8.30
N ASP A 238 4.06 25.77 -9.09
CA ASP A 238 4.22 26.23 -10.48
C ASP A 238 4.78 27.67 -10.56
N LYS A 239 4.36 28.59 -9.67
CA LYS A 239 5.00 29.92 -9.51
C LYS A 239 6.48 29.80 -9.17
N LEU A 240 6.81 29.06 -8.10
CA LEU A 240 8.18 28.77 -7.63
C LEU A 240 9.07 28.03 -8.66
N ARG A 241 8.55 27.69 -9.84
CA ARG A 241 9.30 27.10 -10.97
C ARG A 241 9.34 27.96 -12.22
N LYS A 242 8.52 29.03 -12.30
CA LYS A 242 8.33 29.86 -13.51
C LYS A 242 8.60 31.34 -13.30
N GLU A 243 8.50 31.82 -12.06
CA GLU A 243 8.57 33.24 -11.70
C GLU A 243 9.78 33.46 -10.76
N PRO A 244 11.01 33.71 -11.29
CA PRO A 244 12.19 33.95 -10.46
C PRO A 244 11.98 35.06 -9.43
N GLN A 245 11.33 36.15 -9.85
CA GLN A 245 10.96 37.29 -9.00
C GLN A 245 10.17 36.89 -7.75
N TYR A 246 9.33 35.85 -7.82
CA TYR A 246 8.58 35.35 -6.64
C TYR A 246 9.51 34.58 -5.68
N ILE A 247 10.46 33.82 -6.21
CA ILE A 247 11.49 33.11 -5.43
C ILE A 247 12.41 34.12 -4.72
N ASP A 248 12.88 35.12 -5.46
CA ASP A 248 13.78 36.18 -4.97
C ASP A 248 13.10 37.02 -3.87
N ALA A 249 11.81 37.35 -4.05
CA ALA A 249 11.01 38.03 -3.04
C ALA A 249 10.86 37.18 -1.77
N VAL A 250 10.55 35.88 -1.89
CA VAL A 250 10.43 34.96 -0.73
C VAL A 250 11.74 34.85 0.04
N PHE A 251 12.89 34.73 -0.64
CA PHE A 251 14.18 34.72 0.06
C PHE A 251 14.57 36.09 0.64
N THR A 252 14.15 37.20 0.03
CA THR A 252 14.34 38.55 0.58
C THR A 252 13.50 38.74 1.86
N ALA A 253 12.24 38.33 1.87
CA ALA A 253 11.40 38.36 3.07
C ALA A 253 11.94 37.46 4.19
N LYS A 254 12.41 36.25 3.85
CA LYS A 254 13.15 35.39 4.78
C LYS A 254 14.38 36.08 5.36
N ALA A 255 15.21 36.72 4.53
CA ALA A 255 16.43 37.39 4.97
C ALA A 255 16.13 38.59 5.89
N ASN A 256 15.10 39.37 5.59
CA ASN A 256 14.64 40.46 6.45
C ASN A 256 14.14 39.92 7.80
N ARG A 257 13.35 38.84 7.78
CA ARG A 257 12.89 38.17 9.01
C ARG A 257 14.04 37.65 9.86
N THR A 258 15.03 36.97 9.26
CA THR A 258 16.18 36.45 10.02
C THR A 258 17.03 37.59 10.60
N LYS A 259 17.22 38.69 9.87
CA LYS A 259 17.89 39.89 10.44
C LYS A 259 17.16 40.46 11.66
N MET A 260 15.82 40.50 11.63
CA MET A 260 15.00 40.93 12.78
C MET A 260 14.97 39.89 13.92
N GLU A 261 15.28 38.63 13.64
CA GLU A 261 15.48 37.56 14.63
C GLU A 261 16.95 37.52 15.15
N GLU A 262 17.86 38.33 14.56
CA GLU A 262 19.30 38.41 14.87
C GLU A 262 19.73 39.77 15.48
N GLU A 263 18.80 40.71 15.74
CA GLU A 263 19.13 41.96 16.45
C GLU A 263 19.62 41.65 17.89
N PRO A 264 20.67 42.34 18.37
CA PRO A 264 21.49 41.83 19.47
C PRO A 264 20.75 41.85 20.81
N VAL A 265 20.72 40.69 21.46
CA VAL A 265 20.47 40.61 22.91
C VAL A 265 21.56 41.42 23.61
N GLU A 266 21.18 42.29 24.56
CA GLU A 266 22.16 43.11 25.29
C GLU A 266 23.26 42.25 25.93
N ASN A 267 24.51 42.73 25.84
CA ASN A 267 25.66 42.02 26.39
C ASN A 267 25.47 41.79 27.90
N VAL A 268 25.23 40.53 28.29
CA VAL A 268 25.37 40.12 29.69
C VAL A 268 26.80 40.44 30.16
N PRO A 269 26.97 41.13 31.31
CA PRO A 269 28.28 41.52 31.80
C PRO A 269 29.11 40.28 32.15
N SER A 270 30.42 40.33 31.87
CA SER A 270 31.31 39.18 32.04
C SER A 270 31.34 38.70 33.49
N THR A 271 31.10 37.41 33.70
CA THR A 271 31.26 36.74 35.00
C THR A 271 32.58 35.98 35.03
N ASP A 272 33.69 36.71 34.92
CA ASP A 272 35.05 36.19 35.12
C ASP A 272 35.27 35.77 36.58
N ILE A 273 34.81 34.56 36.91
CA ILE A 273 35.13 33.87 38.16
C ILE A 273 36.44 33.10 37.94
N LYS A 274 37.36 33.24 38.90
CA LYS A 274 38.74 32.74 38.79
C LYS A 274 38.82 31.21 38.79
N ASP A 275 39.69 30.67 37.96
CA ASP A 275 40.11 29.26 37.96
C ASP A 275 40.99 28.92 39.19
N ASP A 276 40.37 28.83 40.37
CA ASP A 276 40.97 28.30 41.59
C ASP A 276 40.17 27.09 42.09
N PHE A 277 40.31 25.91 41.46
CA PHE A 277 40.28 24.60 42.16
C PHE A 277 40.76 23.45 41.27
N ILE A 278 41.93 22.88 41.57
CA ILE A 278 42.42 21.63 40.96
C ILE A 278 41.97 20.45 41.82
N ILE A 279 41.18 19.53 41.26
CA ILE A 279 41.02 18.16 41.76
C ILE A 279 41.26 17.21 40.59
N THR A 280 42.01 16.14 40.84
CA THR A 280 42.41 15.15 39.82
C THR A 280 41.97 13.75 40.20
N LYS A 281 41.67 12.93 39.18
CA LYS A 281 41.22 11.52 39.24
C LYS A 281 39.73 11.37 39.62
N GLU A 282 39.03 10.32 39.23
CA GLU A 282 39.49 9.02 38.69
C GLU A 282 39.12 8.76 37.22
N SER A 283 39.55 7.60 36.70
CA SER A 283 39.48 7.21 35.29
C SER A 283 38.16 6.55 34.93
N GLU A 284 37.47 7.07 33.91
CA GLU A 284 36.39 6.35 33.23
C GLU A 284 36.98 5.27 32.29
N GLU A 285 36.58 4.02 32.47
CA GLU A 285 36.87 2.96 31.50
C GLU A 285 35.94 3.10 30.28
N PRO A 286 36.43 2.87 29.04
CA PRO A 286 35.60 2.99 27.85
C PRO A 286 34.55 1.89 27.80
N VAL A 287 33.28 2.25 27.98
CA VAL A 287 32.14 1.34 27.81
C VAL A 287 32.12 0.83 26.36
N ILE A 288 32.45 -0.45 26.18
CA ILE A 288 32.40 -1.11 24.88
C ILE A 288 30.93 -1.37 24.52
N GLU A 289 30.40 -0.63 23.55
CA GLU A 289 29.12 -0.97 22.93
C GLU A 289 29.24 -2.31 22.18
N GLU A 290 28.82 -3.41 22.82
CA GLU A 290 28.65 -4.69 22.15
C GLU A 290 27.53 -4.59 21.09
N LYS A 291 27.94 -4.30 19.85
CA LYS A 291 27.03 -4.20 18.71
C LYS A 291 26.25 -5.50 18.54
N HIS A 292 24.93 -5.41 18.68
CA HIS A 292 23.98 -6.52 18.62
C HIS A 292 24.28 -7.46 17.44
N ILE A 293 24.73 -8.69 17.74
CA ILE A 293 25.11 -9.67 16.72
C ILE A 293 23.84 -10.25 16.10
N ASN A 294 23.56 -9.89 14.85
CA ASN A 294 22.46 -10.47 14.08
C ASN A 294 22.66 -12.00 13.92
N VAL A 295 21.60 -12.77 14.19
CA VAL A 295 21.60 -14.24 14.19
C VAL A 295 22.18 -14.84 12.90
N PHE A 296 21.96 -14.19 11.76
CA PHE A 296 22.43 -14.62 10.44
C PHE A 296 23.96 -14.59 10.26
N ARG A 297 24.72 -13.93 11.16
CA ARG A 297 26.19 -13.75 11.09
C ARG A 297 26.72 -13.21 9.74
N GLU A 298 25.87 -12.59 8.94
CA GLU A 298 26.25 -12.03 7.65
C GLU A 298 27.04 -10.74 7.86
N LYS A 299 28.22 -10.64 7.24
CA LYS A 299 28.97 -9.38 7.21
C LYS A 299 28.15 -8.35 6.42
N VAL A 300 27.73 -7.27 7.09
CA VAL A 300 27.16 -6.11 6.42
C VAL A 300 28.19 -5.62 5.39
N TYR A 301 27.77 -5.52 4.13
CA TYR A 301 28.64 -5.51 2.96
C TYR A 301 29.77 -4.47 3.02
N ASP A 302 31.01 -4.93 2.79
CA ASP A 302 32.07 -4.07 2.25
C ASP A 302 31.71 -3.69 0.79
N ASP A 303 31.86 -2.43 0.40
CA ASP A 303 31.52 -1.92 -0.94
C ASP A 303 32.50 -2.42 -2.01
N ILE A 304 32.25 -3.63 -2.54
CA ILE A 304 33.00 -4.21 -3.66
C ILE A 304 32.34 -3.81 -5.00
N PRO A 305 32.96 -2.94 -5.82
CA PRO A 305 32.44 -2.61 -7.14
C PRO A 305 32.58 -3.81 -8.10
N ASN A 306 31.59 -3.97 -8.98
CA ASN A 306 31.51 -5.00 -10.04
C ASN A 306 31.52 -6.47 -9.61
N ARG A 307 30.32 -7.08 -9.52
CA ARG A 307 30.10 -8.45 -10.00
C ARG A 307 28.99 -8.50 -11.05
N LYS A 308 29.22 -9.29 -12.10
CA LYS A 308 28.31 -9.42 -13.25
C LYS A 308 26.99 -10.09 -12.84
N ARG A 309 25.89 -9.65 -13.44
CA ARG A 309 24.52 -10.17 -13.21
C ARG A 309 24.47 -11.70 -13.37
N ARG A 310 23.73 -12.38 -12.48
CA ARG A 310 23.07 -13.65 -12.80
C ARG A 310 21.62 -13.36 -13.24
N VAL A 311 21.09 -14.19 -14.13
CA VAL A 311 19.72 -14.08 -14.66
C VAL A 311 18.70 -14.82 -13.78
N PRO A 312 17.38 -14.52 -13.88
CA PRO A 312 16.35 -15.12 -13.03
C PRO A 312 16.16 -16.63 -13.26
N MET A 313 15.72 -17.33 -12.22
CA MET A 313 15.64 -18.80 -12.16
C MET A 313 14.30 -19.38 -12.68
N TYR A 314 13.71 -18.82 -13.74
CA TYR A 314 12.41 -19.25 -14.27
C TYR A 314 12.40 -19.26 -15.80
N THR A 315 11.68 -20.23 -16.39
CA THR A 315 11.72 -20.69 -17.80
C THR A 315 12.93 -21.58 -18.14
N LEU A 316 12.83 -22.65 -18.96
CA LEU A 316 11.68 -23.35 -19.58
C LEU A 316 12.15 -24.77 -20.00
N GLY A 317 11.24 -25.70 -20.31
CA GLY A 317 11.57 -26.91 -21.10
C GLY A 317 10.89 -28.21 -20.67
N GLU A 318 10.46 -29.00 -21.66
CA GLU A 318 9.95 -30.37 -21.55
C GLU A 318 11.00 -31.34 -22.12
N GLU A 319 11.06 -32.60 -21.66
CA GLU A 319 10.96 -33.81 -22.52
C GLU A 319 10.97 -35.13 -21.71
N GLN A 320 10.93 -36.27 -22.41
CA GLN A 320 10.39 -37.57 -21.97
C GLN A 320 11.47 -38.62 -21.61
N VAL A 321 11.13 -39.63 -20.78
CA VAL A 321 11.57 -41.05 -20.88
C VAL A 321 10.53 -41.98 -20.19
N GLN A 322 10.47 -43.25 -20.62
CA GLN A 322 9.60 -44.37 -20.13
C GLN A 322 10.42 -45.40 -19.31
N ASN A 323 9.92 -46.27 -18.41
CA ASN A 323 8.58 -46.65 -17.90
C ASN A 323 8.69 -46.84 -16.33
N SER A 324 7.99 -47.65 -15.52
CA SER A 324 7.05 -48.77 -15.70
C SER A 324 6.17 -49.10 -14.47
N VAL A 325 4.91 -49.46 -14.75
CA VAL A 325 3.94 -50.34 -14.03
C VAL A 325 4.33 -50.97 -12.68
N SER A 326 3.53 -50.67 -11.63
CA SER A 326 2.66 -51.67 -10.95
C SER A 326 1.62 -50.98 -10.05
N ASP A 327 0.41 -51.54 -9.98
CA ASP A 327 -0.64 -51.13 -9.03
C ASP A 327 -0.27 -51.54 -7.58
N ASP A 328 -0.79 -50.82 -6.58
CA ASP A 328 -1.95 -51.34 -5.83
C ASP A 328 -2.68 -50.24 -5.02
N ASN A 329 -3.90 -50.53 -4.58
CA ASN A 329 -4.69 -49.65 -3.72
C ASN A 329 -4.48 -50.02 -2.25
N ASP A 330 -4.52 -49.06 -1.33
CA ASP A 330 -5.26 -49.25 -0.07
C ASP A 330 -5.60 -47.93 0.65
N GLU A 331 -6.37 -48.03 1.72
CA GLU A 331 -7.24 -46.97 2.26
C GLU A 331 -6.85 -46.48 3.68
N PHE A 332 -7.62 -45.50 4.20
CA PHE A 332 -7.76 -45.10 5.61
C PHE A 332 -6.64 -44.33 6.36
N SER A 333 -6.93 -43.04 6.55
CA SER A 333 -6.99 -42.32 7.84
C SER A 333 -5.79 -42.20 8.77
N LEU A 334 -5.48 -40.95 9.11
CA LEU A 334 -4.72 -40.56 10.30
C LEU A 334 -5.47 -40.94 11.59
N ASN A 335 -4.79 -41.64 12.49
CA ASN A 335 -4.78 -41.45 13.95
C ASN A 335 -3.64 -42.28 14.55
N ASP A 336 -3.27 -42.00 15.81
CA ASP A 336 -2.28 -42.71 16.62
C ASP A 336 -0.85 -42.82 16.05
N ILE A 337 0.03 -41.92 16.51
CA ILE A 337 1.29 -42.27 17.17
C ILE A 337 1.70 -41.07 18.04
N SER A 338 1.81 -41.30 19.35
CA SER A 338 2.35 -40.33 20.30
C SER A 338 3.87 -40.53 20.45
N VAL A 339 4.62 -39.44 20.52
CA VAL A 339 6.08 -39.48 20.63
C VAL A 339 6.49 -39.65 22.09
N ASN A 340 7.21 -40.73 22.39
CA ASN A 340 7.91 -40.93 23.66
C ASN A 340 9.31 -41.50 23.36
N PRO A 341 10.40 -40.72 23.50
CA PRO A 341 11.75 -41.23 23.28
C PRO A 341 12.17 -42.15 24.43
N LYS A 342 12.77 -43.31 24.10
CA LYS A 342 13.49 -44.13 25.08
C LYS A 342 14.96 -43.73 25.10
N GLU A 343 15.48 -43.40 26.27
CA GLU A 343 16.92 -43.20 26.47
C GLU A 343 17.63 -44.57 26.44
N LYS A 344 18.75 -44.68 25.70
CA LYS A 344 19.65 -45.85 25.79
C LYS A 344 20.31 -45.87 27.17
N THR A 345 20.55 -47.07 27.68
CA THR A 345 21.24 -47.28 28.96
C THR A 345 22.77 -47.14 28.81
N LYS A 346 23.46 -46.85 29.93
CA LYS A 346 24.92 -46.68 29.93
C LYS A 346 25.68 -47.93 29.47
N GLU A 347 25.14 -49.11 29.74
CA GLU A 347 25.77 -50.40 29.40
C GLU A 347 25.79 -50.64 27.88
N GLU A 348 24.71 -50.26 27.19
CA GLU A 348 24.66 -50.26 25.72
C GLU A 348 25.70 -49.28 25.13
N ILE A 349 25.82 -48.08 25.70
CA ILE A 349 26.76 -47.04 25.24
C ILE A 349 28.22 -47.48 25.45
N ILE A 350 28.55 -48.14 26.57
CA ILE A 350 29.89 -48.69 26.82
C ILE A 350 30.20 -49.82 25.84
N THR A 351 29.25 -50.74 25.63
CA THR A 351 29.42 -51.87 24.69
C THR A 351 29.62 -51.38 23.25
N GLU A 352 28.90 -50.35 22.83
CA GLU A 352 29.01 -49.74 21.49
C GLU A 352 30.35 -48.99 21.32
N ALA A 353 30.90 -48.41 22.41
CA ALA A 353 32.22 -47.76 22.42
C ALA A 353 33.40 -48.76 22.44
N GLU A 354 33.33 -49.84 23.22
CA GLU A 354 34.41 -50.84 23.28
C GLU A 354 34.57 -51.59 21.94
N ASN A 355 33.47 -51.95 21.29
CA ASN A 355 33.49 -52.53 19.94
C ASN A 355 34.13 -51.57 18.91
N ALA A 356 33.86 -50.27 19.02
CA ALA A 356 34.45 -49.25 18.15
C ALA A 356 35.94 -48.95 18.44
N ALA A 357 36.46 -49.32 19.61
CA ALA A 357 37.83 -49.06 20.03
C ALA A 357 38.80 -50.23 19.79
N PHE A 358 38.29 -51.47 19.78
CA PHE A 358 39.13 -52.69 19.72
C PHE A 358 38.73 -53.71 18.65
N GLY A 359 37.74 -53.42 17.80
CA GLY A 359 37.41 -54.21 16.62
C GLY A 359 38.41 -54.00 15.46
N ASN A 360 39.11 -55.07 15.07
CA ASN A 360 39.85 -55.20 13.79
C ASN A 360 39.03 -56.07 12.82
#